data_AF-A0A1Z9WE16-F1
#
_entry.id   AF-A0A1Z9WE16-F1
#
_cell.length_a   1.000
_cell.length_b   1.000
_cell.length_c   1.000
_cell.angle_alpha   90.00
_cell.angle_beta   90.00
_cell.angle_gamma   90.00
#
_symmetry.space_group_name_H-M   'P 1'
#
loop_
_entity.id
_entity.type
_entity.pdbx_description
1 polymer ?
#
loop_
_entity_poly.entity_id
_entity_poly.type
_entity_poly.pdbx_seq_one_letter_code
_entity_poly.pdbx_strand_id
1 'polypeptide(L)'
;MRNLAKASEIELVELDAKELYREYSQVHQGVAVELAGAERSPGQGGWEEFLAQLEGLDAPPLLLVLDGITDPHNLGACLRSADAAGVNAVIIPKDKAVGVNATVRRVASGAADTVELFVVSNLSRALTQLKEQGVWLVGTDDNAGSGLYEQYLRGAVALVMGSEGRGLR
;
A
#
# COMPACT_ATOMS: atom_id res chain seq x y z
N MET A 1 16.79 2.06 -17.73
CA MET A 1 15.61 2.59 -18.47
C MET A 1 15.58 2.09 -19.90
N ARG A 2 16.34 2.64 -20.87
CA ARG A 2 16.28 2.20 -22.29
C ARG A 2 16.51 0.69 -22.51
N ASN A 3 17.49 0.11 -21.83
CA ASN A 3 17.75 -1.34 -21.93
C ASN A 3 16.61 -2.19 -21.34
N LEU A 4 15.97 -1.70 -20.28
CA LEU A 4 14.84 -2.38 -19.65
C LEU A 4 13.61 -2.32 -20.57
N ALA A 5 13.31 -1.16 -21.14
CA ALA A 5 12.24 -1.00 -22.11
C ALA A 5 12.41 -1.92 -23.33
N LYS A 6 13.63 -1.99 -23.89
CA LYS A 6 13.95 -2.92 -24.97
C LYS A 6 13.79 -4.39 -24.58
N ALA A 7 14.26 -4.77 -23.38
CA ALA A 7 14.14 -6.13 -22.89
C ALA A 7 12.68 -6.54 -22.62
N SER A 8 11.82 -5.58 -22.27
CA SER A 8 10.39 -5.76 -22.04
C SER A 8 9.53 -5.48 -23.29
N GLU A 9 10.14 -5.31 -24.47
CA GLU A 9 9.47 -5.03 -25.74
C GLU A 9 8.53 -3.80 -25.70
N ILE A 10 8.87 -2.82 -24.86
CA ILE A 10 8.16 -1.55 -24.75
C ILE A 10 8.66 -0.60 -25.84
N GLU A 11 7.73 -0.02 -26.60
CA GLU A 11 8.02 1.00 -27.62
C GLU A 11 8.73 2.21 -27.01
N LEU A 12 9.80 2.67 -27.68
CA LEU A 12 10.57 3.84 -27.26
C LEU A 12 10.42 4.95 -28.29
N VAL A 13 9.81 6.06 -27.88
CA VAL A 13 9.72 7.30 -28.65
C VAL A 13 10.67 8.33 -28.03
N GLU A 14 11.59 8.88 -28.82
CA GLU A 14 12.44 9.99 -28.40
C GLU A 14 11.80 11.31 -28.82
N LEU A 15 11.57 12.20 -27.85
CA LEU A 15 11.05 13.55 -28.04
C LEU A 15 12.11 14.57 -27.62
N ASP A 16 12.08 15.77 -28.21
CA ASP A 16 12.88 16.86 -27.70
C ASP A 16 12.33 17.38 -26.35
N ALA A 17 13.14 18.15 -25.61
CA ALA A 17 12.75 18.63 -24.29
C ALA A 17 11.50 19.53 -24.29
N LYS A 18 11.26 20.28 -25.38
CA LYS A 18 10.10 21.17 -25.51
C LYS A 18 8.84 20.38 -25.86
N GLU A 19 8.96 19.38 -26.70
CA GLU A 19 7.89 18.45 -27.08
C GLU A 19 7.44 17.64 -25.87
N LEU A 20 8.38 17.03 -25.15
CA LEU A 20 8.08 16.24 -23.96
C LEU A 20 7.37 17.07 -22.88
N TYR A 21 7.85 18.29 -22.60
CA TYR A 21 7.21 19.17 -21.61
C TYR A 21 5.84 19.68 -22.07
N ARG A 22 5.64 19.85 -23.38
CA ARG A 22 4.35 20.27 -23.95
C ARG A 22 3.30 19.17 -23.79
N GLU A 23 3.67 17.92 -24.01
CA GLU A 23 2.77 16.77 -23.88
C GLU A 23 2.56 16.35 -22.42
N TYR A 24 3.61 16.39 -21.59
CA TYR A 24 3.56 15.99 -20.19
C TYR A 24 4.10 17.10 -19.28
N SER A 25 3.22 17.92 -18.71
CA SER A 25 3.59 19.12 -17.96
C SER A 25 4.05 18.88 -16.51
N GLN A 26 4.15 17.63 -16.08
CA GLN A 26 4.55 17.25 -14.71
C GLN A 26 6.09 17.14 -14.57
N VAL A 27 6.61 16.93 -13.37
CA VAL A 27 8.05 16.69 -13.16
C VAL A 27 8.41 15.28 -13.63
N HIS A 28 8.69 15.13 -14.93
CA HIS A 28 8.96 13.85 -15.61
C HIS A 28 10.45 13.45 -15.64
N GLN A 29 11.37 14.34 -15.26
CA GLN A 29 12.83 14.07 -15.25
C GLN A 29 13.38 13.54 -16.60
N GLY A 30 12.76 13.94 -17.70
CA GLY A 30 13.14 13.52 -19.06
C GLY A 30 12.58 12.16 -19.50
N VAL A 31 11.66 11.55 -18.76
CA VAL A 31 11.01 10.28 -19.15
C VAL A 31 9.51 10.30 -18.83
N ALA A 32 8.70 9.89 -19.80
CA ALA A 32 7.27 9.60 -19.61
C ALA A 32 6.97 8.16 -20.05
N VAL A 33 5.89 7.59 -19.52
CA VAL A 33 5.39 6.26 -19.90
C VAL A 33 3.89 6.34 -20.05
N GLU A 34 3.38 5.92 -21.21
CA GLU A 34 1.95 5.72 -21.42
C GLU A 34 1.59 4.26 -21.14
N LEU A 35 0.55 4.05 -20.33
CA LEU A 35 0.09 2.73 -19.94
C LEU A 35 -1.20 2.40 -20.69
N ALA A 36 -1.21 1.29 -21.43
CA ALA A 36 -2.41 0.79 -22.09
C ALA A 36 -3.28 0.03 -21.07
N GLY A 37 -4.37 0.65 -20.60
CA GLY A 37 -5.36 -0.01 -19.74
C GLY A 37 -5.40 0.53 -18.32
N ALA A 38 -6.62 0.48 -17.77
CA ALA A 38 -7.09 1.16 -16.56
C ALA A 38 -6.07 1.17 -15.43
N GLU A 39 -5.98 2.32 -14.77
CA GLU A 39 -5.29 2.53 -13.49
C GLU A 39 -5.28 1.21 -12.71
N ARG A 40 -4.09 0.63 -12.48
CA ARG A 40 -3.95 -0.42 -11.47
C ARG A 40 -4.43 0.20 -10.17
N SER A 41 -5.70 -0.05 -9.88
CA SER A 41 -6.30 0.28 -8.61
C SER A 41 -5.68 -0.69 -7.61
N PRO A 42 -5.26 -0.21 -6.45
CA PRO A 42 -4.83 -1.11 -5.40
C PRO A 42 -5.93 -2.14 -5.10
N GLY A 43 -5.56 -3.41 -4.95
CA GLY A 43 -6.49 -4.53 -4.76
C GLY A 43 -6.94 -5.18 -6.08
N GLN A 44 -6.01 -5.84 -6.79
CA GLN A 44 -6.33 -6.53 -8.05
C GLN A 44 -7.28 -7.73 -7.87
N GLY A 45 -7.48 -8.18 -6.62
CA GLY A 45 -8.58 -9.04 -6.19
C GLY A 45 -9.52 -8.31 -5.23
N GLY A 46 -10.73 -8.85 -5.05
CA GLY A 46 -11.63 -8.35 -4.00
C GLY A 46 -11.10 -8.70 -2.60
N TRP A 47 -11.51 -7.94 -1.58
CA TRP A 47 -11.17 -8.23 -0.17
C TRP A 47 -11.44 -9.70 0.22
N GLU A 48 -12.57 -10.27 -0.22
CA GLU A 48 -12.94 -11.66 0.08
C GLU A 48 -12.04 -12.69 -0.63
N GLU A 49 -11.58 -12.36 -1.85
CA GLU A 49 -10.65 -13.22 -2.59
C GLU A 49 -9.27 -13.22 -1.93
N PHE A 50 -8.79 -12.06 -1.51
CA PHE A 50 -7.56 -11.93 -0.73
C PHE A 50 -7.61 -12.75 0.56
N LEU A 51 -8.70 -12.65 1.33
CA LEU A 51 -8.89 -13.44 2.55
C LEU A 51 -8.79 -14.96 2.27
N ALA A 52 -9.42 -15.43 1.20
CA ALA A 52 -9.39 -16.86 0.83
C ALA A 52 -7.99 -17.35 0.42
N GLN A 53 -7.09 -16.45 0.01
CA GLN A 53 -5.73 -16.79 -0.39
C GLN A 53 -4.73 -16.81 0.77
N LEU A 54 -5.08 -16.24 1.94
CA LEU A 54 -4.15 -16.12 3.08
C LEU A 54 -3.61 -17.47 3.57
N GLU A 55 -4.44 -18.52 3.60
CA GLU A 55 -4.03 -19.87 4.01
C GLU A 55 -3.08 -20.54 3.00
N GLY A 56 -3.09 -20.11 1.74
CA GLY A 56 -2.30 -20.68 0.65
C GLY A 56 -0.93 -20.04 0.44
N LEU A 57 -0.56 -19.05 1.26
CA LEU A 57 0.73 -18.36 1.16
C LEU A 57 1.89 -19.25 1.62
N ASP A 58 3.02 -19.18 0.91
CA ASP A 58 4.24 -19.95 1.24
C ASP A 58 4.86 -19.55 2.60
N ALA A 59 4.51 -18.37 3.11
CA ALA A 59 4.96 -17.85 4.40
C ALA A 59 3.79 -17.18 5.13
N PRO A 60 3.82 -17.14 6.48
CA PRO A 60 2.80 -16.44 7.25
C PRO A 60 2.72 -14.95 6.85
N PRO A 61 1.52 -14.42 6.58
CA PRO A 61 1.36 -13.06 6.06
C PRO A 61 1.73 -12.00 7.10
N LEU A 62 2.36 -10.93 6.63
CA LEU A 62 2.51 -9.67 7.34
C LEU A 62 1.59 -8.63 6.71
N LEU A 63 0.61 -8.16 7.46
CA LEU A 63 -0.37 -7.18 7.02
C LEU A 63 -0.21 -5.87 7.79
N LEU A 64 -0.55 -4.76 7.14
CA LEU A 64 -0.60 -3.44 7.76
C LEU A 64 -2.01 -2.88 7.67
N VAL A 65 -2.55 -2.46 8.79
CA VAL A 65 -3.87 -1.83 8.87
C VAL A 65 -3.69 -0.39 9.33
N LEU A 66 -4.19 0.57 8.56
CA LEU A 66 -4.07 1.99 8.85
C LEU A 66 -5.46 2.59 9.11
N ASP A 67 -5.76 2.90 10.37
CA ASP A 67 -7.02 3.54 10.77
C ASP A 67 -6.85 5.06 10.86
N GLY A 68 -7.54 5.80 9.99
CA GLY A 68 -7.64 7.25 10.11
C GLY A 68 -6.48 8.05 9.51
N ILE A 69 -5.65 7.46 8.65
CA ILE A 69 -4.56 8.17 7.97
C ILE A 69 -5.13 9.09 6.89
N THR A 70 -5.16 10.40 7.15
CA THR A 70 -5.74 11.41 6.24
C THR A 70 -4.70 12.22 5.46
N ASP A 71 -3.42 12.21 5.87
CA ASP A 71 -2.36 12.92 5.17
C ASP A 71 -1.75 12.03 4.06
N PRO A 72 -1.77 12.45 2.78
CA PRO A 72 -1.14 11.70 1.69
C PRO A 72 0.37 11.46 1.89
N HIS A 73 1.08 12.33 2.62
CA HIS A 73 2.49 12.10 2.94
C HIS A 73 2.66 10.90 3.88
N ASN A 74 1.83 10.79 4.91
CA ASN A 74 1.87 9.68 5.85
C ASN A 74 1.47 8.36 5.18
N LEU A 75 0.41 8.35 4.34
CA LEU A 75 0.06 7.15 3.59
C LEU A 75 1.20 6.72 2.65
N GLY A 76 1.78 7.66 1.89
CA GLY A 76 2.89 7.36 1.00
C GLY A 76 4.11 6.81 1.74
N ALA A 77 4.45 7.37 2.90
CA ALA A 77 5.54 6.88 3.75
C ALA A 77 5.24 5.47 4.30
N CYS A 78 4.00 5.21 4.73
CA CYS A 78 3.58 3.87 5.17
C CYS A 78 3.69 2.84 4.05
N LEU A 79 3.22 3.15 2.84
CA LEU A 79 3.34 2.26 1.68
C LEU A 79 4.80 1.93 1.36
N ARG A 80 5.67 2.94 1.37
CA ARG A 80 7.11 2.75 1.13
C ARG A 80 7.77 1.86 2.17
N SER A 81 7.43 2.05 3.44
CA SER A 81 7.93 1.20 4.53
C SER A 81 7.35 -0.21 4.48
N ALA A 82 6.08 -0.34 4.10
CA ALA A 82 5.39 -1.63 3.94
C ALA A 82 6.05 -2.47 2.84
N ASP A 83 6.33 -1.89 1.68
CA ASP A 83 7.06 -2.52 0.58
C ASP A 83 8.45 -3.01 1.02
N ALA A 84 9.21 -2.14 1.70
CA ALA A 84 10.54 -2.49 2.21
C ALA A 84 10.51 -3.57 3.30
N ALA A 85 9.44 -3.64 4.08
CA ALA A 85 9.25 -4.64 5.13
C ALA A 85 8.68 -5.98 4.62
N GLY A 86 8.29 -6.05 3.34
CA GLY A 86 7.65 -7.25 2.77
C GLY A 86 6.21 -7.46 3.26
N VAL A 87 5.49 -6.37 3.56
CA VAL A 87 4.04 -6.43 3.86
C VAL A 87 3.30 -6.96 2.64
N ASN A 88 2.46 -7.98 2.83
CA ASN A 88 1.65 -8.57 1.77
C ASN A 88 0.53 -7.63 1.31
N ALA A 89 -0.14 -6.96 2.26
CA ALA A 89 -1.20 -6.01 1.94
C ALA A 89 -1.38 -4.92 3.01
N VAL A 90 -1.86 -3.77 2.55
CA VAL A 90 -2.24 -2.61 3.37
C VAL A 90 -3.76 -2.44 3.35
N ILE A 91 -4.40 -2.35 4.51
CA ILE A 91 -5.84 -2.20 4.63
C ILE A 91 -6.16 -0.82 5.20
N ILE A 92 -7.03 -0.07 4.52
CA ILE A 92 -7.50 1.25 4.97
C ILE A 92 -9.03 1.31 4.96
N PRO A 93 -9.66 2.07 5.87
CA PRO A 93 -11.10 2.30 5.80
C PRO A 93 -11.44 3.22 4.62
N LYS A 94 -12.63 3.04 4.05
CA LYS A 94 -13.17 3.91 2.99
C LYS A 94 -13.36 5.35 3.47
N ASP A 95 -13.81 5.49 4.71
CA ASP A 95 -14.06 6.79 5.33
C ASP A 95 -12.89 7.19 6.22
N LYS A 96 -12.63 8.49 6.33
CA LYS A 96 -11.58 9.07 7.20
C LYS A 96 -10.16 8.58 6.86
N ALA A 97 -9.93 8.10 5.65
CA ALA A 97 -8.60 7.84 5.12
C ALA A 97 -8.39 8.57 3.79
N VAL A 98 -7.14 8.89 3.47
CA VAL A 98 -6.74 9.35 2.15
C VAL A 98 -6.62 8.15 1.21
N GLY A 99 -7.14 8.28 -0.02
CA GLY A 99 -6.92 7.29 -1.07
C GLY A 99 -5.57 7.48 -1.77
N VAL A 100 -5.19 6.53 -2.62
CA VAL A 100 -3.99 6.66 -3.46
C VAL A 100 -4.22 7.75 -4.51
N ASN A 101 -3.44 8.82 -4.44
CA ASN A 101 -3.43 9.95 -5.39
C ASN A 101 -2.00 10.25 -5.86
N ALA A 102 -1.82 11.27 -6.71
CA ALA A 102 -0.51 11.64 -7.25
C ALA A 102 0.55 11.94 -6.17
N THR A 103 0.16 12.58 -5.07
CA THR A 103 1.06 12.86 -3.94
C THR A 103 1.49 11.57 -3.24
N VAL A 104 0.53 10.68 -2.94
CA VAL A 104 0.81 9.35 -2.34
C VAL A 104 1.77 8.56 -3.23
N ARG A 105 1.47 8.45 -4.53
CA ARG A 105 2.31 7.72 -5.50
C ARG A 105 3.73 8.28 -5.55
N ARG A 106 3.89 9.61 -5.54
CA ARG A 106 5.19 10.27 -5.52
C ARG A 106 5.98 9.98 -4.24
N VAL A 107 5.34 10.06 -3.08
CA VAL A 107 6.01 9.81 -1.78
C VAL A 107 6.35 8.33 -1.61
N ALA A 108 5.45 7.43 -2.05
CA ALA A 108 5.61 5.97 -1.97
C ALA A 108 6.78 5.44 -2.80
N SER A 109 7.34 6.23 -3.73
CA SER A 109 8.54 5.86 -4.49
C SER A 109 8.39 4.54 -5.27
N GLY A 110 7.21 4.28 -5.83
CA GLY A 110 6.87 3.05 -6.55
C GLY A 110 6.07 2.03 -5.73
N ALA A 111 6.11 2.10 -4.39
CA ALA A 111 5.40 1.16 -3.52
C ALA A 111 3.87 1.17 -3.69
N ALA A 112 3.30 2.29 -4.13
CA ALA A 112 1.86 2.40 -4.40
C ALA A 112 1.39 1.52 -5.59
N ASP A 113 2.33 1.02 -6.40
CA ASP A 113 2.07 0.16 -7.55
C ASP A 113 2.48 -1.31 -7.32
N THR A 114 3.19 -1.61 -6.23
CA THR A 114 3.68 -2.96 -5.88
C THR A 114 3.00 -3.54 -4.64
N VAL A 115 2.66 -2.71 -3.66
CA VAL A 115 1.94 -3.12 -2.46
C VAL A 115 0.45 -3.19 -2.74
N GLU A 116 -0.17 -4.32 -2.44
CA GLU A 116 -1.63 -4.43 -2.50
C GLU A 116 -2.27 -3.57 -1.42
N LEU A 117 -3.19 -2.69 -1.80
CA LEU A 117 -3.96 -1.89 -0.84
C LEU A 117 -5.46 -2.16 -0.99
N PHE A 118 -6.12 -2.48 0.12
CA PHE A 118 -7.54 -2.74 0.19
C PHE A 118 -8.27 -1.61 0.91
N VAL A 119 -9.27 -1.05 0.25
CA VAL A 119 -10.18 -0.06 0.84
C VAL A 119 -11.44 -0.77 1.33
N VAL A 120 -11.62 -0.87 2.65
CA VAL A 120 -12.76 -1.59 3.25
C VAL A 120 -13.81 -0.63 3.78
N SER A 121 -15.10 -0.97 3.61
CA SER A 121 -16.21 -0.14 4.09
C SER A 121 -16.37 -0.18 5.62
N ASN A 122 -15.97 -1.27 6.26
CA ASN A 122 -16.05 -1.46 7.71
C ASN A 122 -14.76 -2.14 8.20
N LEU A 123 -13.90 -1.36 8.84
CA LEU A 123 -12.60 -1.83 9.31
C LEU A 123 -12.72 -2.88 10.41
N SER A 124 -13.64 -2.69 11.36
CA SER A 124 -13.87 -3.66 12.44
C SER A 124 -14.29 -5.03 11.91
N ARG A 125 -15.14 -5.05 10.86
CA ARG A 125 -15.50 -6.30 10.18
C ARG A 125 -14.30 -6.94 9.49
N ALA A 126 -13.49 -6.17 8.79
CA ALA A 126 -12.28 -6.66 8.13
C ALA A 126 -11.29 -7.26 9.14
N LEU A 127 -11.09 -6.61 10.29
CA LEU A 127 -10.26 -7.13 11.39
C LEU A 127 -10.80 -8.44 11.96
N THR A 128 -12.12 -8.56 12.14
CA THR A 128 -12.74 -9.82 12.56
C THR A 128 -12.50 -10.94 11.54
N GLN A 129 -12.67 -10.66 10.24
CA GLN A 129 -12.41 -11.64 9.18
C GLN A 129 -10.94 -12.08 9.17
N LEU A 130 -9.98 -11.17 9.36
CA LEU A 130 -8.56 -11.52 9.50
C LEU A 130 -8.32 -12.46 10.68
N LYS A 131 -8.94 -12.18 11.82
CA LYS A 131 -8.84 -13.04 13.01
C LYS A 131 -9.44 -14.42 12.78
N GLU A 132 -10.55 -14.52 12.05
CA GLU A 132 -11.16 -15.79 11.64
C GLU A 132 -10.23 -16.61 10.73
N GLN A 133 -9.40 -15.95 9.91
CA GLN A 133 -8.34 -16.57 9.12
C GLN A 133 -7.04 -16.85 9.92
N GLY A 134 -7.08 -16.75 11.26
CA GLY A 134 -5.93 -17.03 12.12
C GLY A 134 -4.85 -15.96 12.13
N VAL A 135 -5.12 -14.75 11.62
CA VAL A 135 -4.18 -13.62 11.68
C VAL A 135 -4.20 -12.99 13.08
N TRP A 136 -3.03 -12.86 13.68
CA TRP A 136 -2.86 -12.19 14.97
C TRP A 136 -2.90 -10.67 14.81
N LEU A 137 -3.82 -9.99 15.50
CA LEU A 137 -3.94 -8.53 15.43
C LEU A 137 -3.10 -7.87 16.53
N VAL A 138 -2.23 -6.94 16.15
CA VAL A 138 -1.39 -6.19 17.07
C VAL A 138 -1.61 -4.70 16.87
N GLY A 139 -2.30 -4.07 17.82
CA GLY A 139 -2.53 -2.63 17.81
C GLY A 139 -1.41 -1.84 18.48
N THR A 140 -1.04 -0.70 17.92
CA THR A 140 -0.14 0.27 18.54
C THR A 140 -0.93 1.33 19.30
N ASP A 141 -0.60 1.55 20.57
CA ASP A 141 -1.20 2.58 21.43
C ASP A 141 -0.10 3.17 22.35
N ASP A 142 -0.11 4.49 22.55
CA ASP A 142 0.83 5.18 23.45
C ASP A 142 0.62 4.78 24.93
N ASN A 143 -0.53 4.21 25.26
CA ASN A 143 -0.88 3.72 26.60
C ASN A 143 -0.60 2.21 26.79
N ALA A 144 0.04 1.55 25.83
CA ALA A 144 0.33 0.13 25.91
C ALA A 144 1.27 -0.19 27.09
N GLY A 145 0.94 -1.24 27.86
CA GLY A 145 1.70 -1.64 29.05
C GLY A 145 3.02 -2.38 28.78
N SER A 146 3.35 -2.65 27.51
CA SER A 146 4.57 -3.35 27.09
C SER A 146 5.04 -2.82 25.74
N GLY A 147 6.35 -2.86 25.51
CA GLY A 147 6.97 -2.33 24.28
C GLY A 147 6.82 -3.27 23.08
N LEU A 148 7.05 -2.72 21.88
CA LEU A 148 7.06 -3.49 20.62
C LEU A 148 8.02 -4.69 20.68
N TYR A 149 9.20 -4.49 21.27
CA TYR A 149 10.26 -5.50 21.33
C TYR A 149 9.97 -6.65 22.30
N GLU A 150 8.93 -6.53 23.12
CA GLU A 150 8.47 -7.57 24.05
C GLU A 150 7.36 -8.43 23.42
N GLN A 151 6.83 -8.02 22.26
CA GLN A 151 5.73 -8.72 21.60
C GLN A 151 6.23 -9.89 20.75
N TYR A 152 5.44 -10.96 20.74
CA TYR A 152 5.66 -12.08 19.82
C TYR A 152 5.03 -11.77 18.45
N LEU A 153 5.86 -11.32 17.51
CA LEU A 153 5.44 -10.92 16.15
C LEU A 153 5.85 -11.96 15.09
N ARG A 154 5.69 -13.26 15.40
CA ARG A 154 5.96 -14.35 14.45
C ARG A 154 4.66 -15.01 14.02
N GLY A 155 4.63 -15.52 12.79
CA GLY A 155 3.43 -16.09 12.19
C GLY A 155 2.60 -15.02 11.47
N ALA A 156 1.34 -15.35 11.19
CA ALA A 156 0.42 -14.47 10.49
C ALA A 156 0.07 -13.29 11.40
N VAL A 157 0.41 -12.07 11.01
CA VAL A 157 0.21 -10.88 11.85
C VAL A 157 -0.31 -9.69 11.05
N ALA A 158 -1.23 -8.95 11.65
CA ALA A 158 -1.67 -7.65 11.17
C ALA A 158 -1.30 -6.57 12.19
N LEU A 159 -0.42 -5.65 11.80
CA LEU A 159 -0.06 -4.48 12.59
C LEU A 159 -1.11 -3.40 12.35
N VAL A 160 -1.81 -2.98 13.40
CA VAL A 160 -2.86 -1.96 13.34
C VAL A 160 -2.32 -0.65 13.90
N MET A 161 -2.25 0.37 13.05
CA MET A 161 -1.77 1.71 13.41
C MET A 161 -2.88 2.74 13.23
N GLY A 162 -3.02 3.61 14.22
CA GLY A 162 -4.02 4.67 14.22
C GLY A 162 -3.50 5.99 13.68
N SER A 163 -4.40 6.93 13.49
CA SER A 163 -4.09 8.32 13.17
C SER A 163 -3.36 9.00 14.33
N GLU A 164 -2.42 9.89 14.00
CA GLU A 164 -1.83 10.81 14.98
C GLU A 164 -2.93 11.51 15.79
N GLY A 165 -2.81 11.46 17.13
CA GLY A 165 -3.70 12.13 18.07
C GLY A 165 -4.85 11.28 18.61
N ARG A 166 -5.73 10.73 17.75
CA ARG A 166 -6.87 9.92 18.22
C ARG A 166 -6.53 8.45 18.50
N GLY A 167 -5.37 7.97 18.04
CA GLY A 167 -4.97 6.57 18.21
C GLY A 167 -5.88 5.61 17.44
N LEU A 168 -5.89 4.35 17.88
CA LEU A 168 -6.77 3.30 17.39
C LEU A 168 -8.19 3.46 17.95
N ARG A 169 -9.20 3.01 17.20
CA ARG A 169 -10.59 2.99 17.63
C ARG A 169 -11.16 1.59 17.83
#